data_AF-A0A2L0HVS9-F1
#
_entry.id   AF-A0A2L0HVS9-F1
#
_cell.length_a   1.000
_cell.length_b   1.000
_cell.length_c   1.000
_cell.angle_alpha   90.00
_cell.angle_beta   90.00
_cell.angle_gamma   90.00
#
_symmetry.space_group_name_H-M   'P 1'
#
loop_
_entity.id
_entity.type
_entity.pdbx_description
1 polymer ?
#
loop_
_entity_poly.entity_id
_entity_poly.type
_entity_poly.pdbx_seq_one_letter_code
_entity_poly.pdbx_strand_id
1 'polypeptide(L)' 'MIEIFDDKVKFDGDDIWLNGNLIYKSDRKDVWYVIECPDLDKEDKEFPSLEAAIAYSLEQKP' A
#
# COMPACT_ATOMS: atom_id res chain seq x y z
N MET A 1 -5.60 23.64 1.65
CA MET A 1 -6.80 22.81 1.87
C MET A 1 -6.33 21.39 1.56
N ILE A 2 -6.12 20.57 2.59
CA ILE A 2 -5.69 19.18 2.38
C ILE A 2 -6.98 18.40 2.25
N GLU A 3 -7.37 18.11 1.01
CA GLU A 3 -8.42 17.15 0.72
C GLU A 3 -7.92 15.79 1.19
N ILE A 4 -8.39 15.36 2.36
CA ILE A 4 -8.26 13.98 2.79
C ILE A 4 -9.21 13.21 1.87
N PHE A 5 -8.66 12.61 0.82
CA PHE A 5 -9.41 11.69 -0.02
C PHE A 5 -9.89 10.54 0.88
N ASP A 6 -11.20 10.52 1.13
CA ASP A 6 -11.91 9.42 1.79
C ASP A 6 -12.00 8.17 0.87
N ASP A 7 -11.18 8.09 -0.17
CA ASP A 7 -11.06 6.92 -1.02
C ASP A 7 -10.28 5.86 -0.26
N LYS A 8 -11.02 4.96 0.40
CA LYS A 8 -10.46 3.79 1.10
C LYS A 8 -9.56 2.96 0.20
N VAL A 9 -9.82 2.97 -1.12
CA VAL A 9 -9.06 2.26 -2.15
C VAL A 9 -8.94 3.13 -3.40
N LYS A 10 -7.73 3.29 -3.95
CA LYS A 10 -7.49 3.87 -5.27
C LYS A 10 -6.55 2.96 -6.06
N PHE A 11 -6.77 2.87 -7.37
CA PHE A 11 -5.89 2.13 -8.30
C PHE A 11 -5.21 3.14 -9.22
N ASP A 12 -3.89 3.06 -9.36
CA ASP A 12 -3.08 3.92 -10.22
C ASP A 12 -2.13 3.06 -11.05
N GLY A 13 -2.59 2.62 -12.23
CA GLY A 13 -1.86 1.62 -13.02
C GLY A 13 -1.80 0.27 -12.30
N ASP A 14 -0.59 -0.22 -12.05
CA ASP A 14 -0.31 -1.45 -11.29
C ASP A 14 -0.22 -1.21 -9.77
N ASP A 15 -0.32 0.05 -9.33
CA ASP A 15 -0.23 0.45 -7.93
C ASP A 15 -1.61 0.54 -7.27
N ILE A 16 -1.70 0.08 -6.03
CA ILE A 16 -2.93 0.07 -5.23
C ILE A 16 -2.72 0.90 -3.98
N TRP A 17 -3.47 1.97 -3.85
CA TRP A 17 -3.50 2.80 -2.66
C TRP A 17 -4.63 2.34 -1.75
N LEU A 18 -4.32 1.83 -0.57
CA LEU A 18 -5.29 1.33 0.40
C LEU A 18 -5.08 1.96 1.77
N ASN A 19 -6.10 2.63 2.31
CA ASN A 19 -6.02 3.29 3.62
C ASN A 19 -4.85 4.29 3.75
N GLY A 20 -4.36 4.86 2.66
CA GLY A 20 -3.17 5.72 2.66
C GLY A 20 -1.85 4.95 2.59
N ASN A 21 -1.86 3.63 2.49
CA ASN A 21 -0.69 2.83 2.15
C ASN A 21 -0.63 2.63 0.64
N LEU A 22 0.57 2.65 0.07
CA LEU A 22 0.82 2.27 -1.31
C LEU A 22 1.24 0.80 -1.35
N ILE A 23 0.53 0.01 -2.13
CA ILE A 23 0.81 -1.39 -2.40
C ILE A 23 1.26 -1.49 -3.86
N TYR A 24 2.47 -1.97 -4.11
CA TYR A 24 3.02 -2.10 -5.46
C TYR A 24 3.77 -3.42 -5.62
N LYS A 25 3.88 -3.88 -6.86
CA LYS A 25 4.68 -5.07 -7.19
C LYS A 25 5.98 -4.62 -7.85
N SER A 26 7.12 -5.12 -7.37
CA SER A 26 8.40 -4.85 -8.04
C SER A 26 8.58 -5.77 -9.24
N ASP A 27 9.00 -5.25 -10.39
CA ASP A 27 9.36 -6.09 -11.56
C ASP A 27 10.57 -7.01 -11.31
N ARG A 28 11.34 -6.75 -10.25
CA ARG A 28 12.58 -7.48 -9.95
C ARG A 28 12.38 -8.74 -9.10
N LYS A 29 11.27 -8.83 -8.38
CA LYS A 29 10.94 -9.94 -7.49
C LYS A 29 9.44 -10.22 -7.57
N ASP A 30 9.03 -11.48 -7.55
CA ASP A 30 7.60 -11.85 -7.51
C ASP A 30 7.03 -11.66 -6.08
N VAL A 31 7.16 -10.45 -5.55
CA VAL A 31 6.71 -10.05 -4.20
C VAL A 31 6.05 -8.68 -4.25
N TRP A 32 5.15 -8.45 -3.30
CA TRP A 32 4.42 -7.21 -3.13
C TRP A 32 5.05 -6.38 -2.01
N TYR A 33 4.99 -5.07 -2.14
CA TYR A 33 5.55 -4.13 -1.18
C TYR A 33 4.44 -3.22 -0.67
N VAL A 34 4.54 -2.83 0.60
CA VAL A 34 3.65 -1.82 1.19
C VAL A 34 4.48 -0.67 1.75
N ILE A 35 4.16 0.55 1.33
CA ILE A 35 4.71 1.81 1.84
C ILE A 35 3.62 2.52 2.62
N GLU A 36 3.90 2.87 3.87
CA GLU A 36 2.98 3.61 4.73
C GLU A 36 3.09 5.12 4.43
N CYS A 37 2.08 5.73 3.81
CA CYS A 37 2.08 7.18 3.62
C CYS A 37 1.46 7.85 4.87
N PRO A 38 2.01 8.98 5.37
CA PRO A 38 2.98 9.88 4.74
C PRO A 38 4.46 9.58 5.01
N ASP A 39 4.79 8.53 5.75
CA ASP A 39 6.17 8.16 6.10
C ASP A 39 6.84 7.34 4.97
N LEU A 40 7.11 8.01 3.85
CA LEU A 40 7.87 7.44 2.71
C LEU A 40 9.33 7.08 3.06
N ASP A 41 9.82 7.47 4.24
CA ASP A 41 11.14 7.12 4.79
C ASP A 41 11.14 5.79 5.56
N LYS A 42 9.98 5.17 5.78
CA LYS A 42 9.93 3.82 6.37
C LYS A 42 10.29 2.76 5.33
N GLU A 43 11.00 1.73 5.78
CA GLU A 43 11.34 0.59 4.94
C GLU A 43 10.08 -0.07 4.35
N ASP A 44 10.09 -0.27 3.04
CA ASP A 44 9.05 -0.99 2.32
C ASP A 44 8.89 -2.40 2.90
N LYS A 45 7.66 -2.76 3.28
CA LYS A 45 7.41 -4.09 3.85
C LYS A 45 7.08 -5.08 2.74
N GLU A 46 7.90 -6.13 2.63
CA GLU A 46 7.77 -7.20 1.64
C GLU A 46 6.70 -8.24 2.04
N PHE A 47 5.85 -8.61 1.09
CA PHE A 47 4.80 -9.62 1.22
C PHE A 47 4.84 -10.62 0.06
N PRO A 48 4.58 -11.91 0.32
CA PRO A 48 4.61 -12.95 -0.71
C PRO A 48 3.41 -12.91 -1.66
N SER A 49 2.34 -12.20 -1.33
CA SER A 49 1.14 -12.09 -2.17
C SER A 49 0.42 -10.76 -1.97
N LEU A 50 -0.44 -10.41 -2.94
CA LEU A 50 -1.25 -9.20 -2.89
C LEU A 50 -2.21 -9.25 -1.70
N GLU A 51 -2.83 -10.41 -1.46
CA GLU A 51 -3.77 -10.61 -0.36
C GLU A 51 -3.12 -10.36 1.00
N ALA A 52 -1.85 -10.76 1.18
CA ALA A 52 -1.11 -10.50 2.42
C ALA A 52 -0.81 -9.00 2.62
N ALA A 53 -0.44 -8.30 1.54
CA ALA A 53 -0.20 -6.85 1.57
C ALA A 53 -1.49 -6.04 1.86
N ILE A 54 -2.61 -6.47 1.29
CA ILE A 54 -3.94 -5.90 1.53
C ILE A 54 -4.38 -6.15 2.98
N ALA A 55 -4.29 -7.40 3.46
CA ALA A 55 -4.67 -7.75 4.83
C ALA A 55 -3.91 -6.90 5.85
N TYR A 56 -2.59 -6.78 5.68
CA TYR A 56 -1.76 -5.91 6.51
C TYR A 56 -2.27 -4.46 6.50
N SER A 57 -2.52 -3.89 5.32
CA SER A 57 -2.98 -2.51 5.18
C SER A 57 -4.39 -2.25 5.76
N LEU A 58 -5.23 -3.28 5.84
CA LEU A 58 -6.53 -3.22 6.51
C LEU A 58 -6.40 -3.33 8.04
N GLU A 59 -5.51 -4.19 8.54
CA GLU A 59 -5.28 -4.38 9.98
C GLU A 59 -4.67 -3.13 10.67
N GLN A 60 -3.98 -2.27 9.92
CA GLN A 60 -3.35 -1.07 10.48
C GLN A 60 -4.33 0.07 10.83
N LYS A 61 -5.60 0.01 10.42
CA LYS A 61 -6.64 0.97 10.83
C LYS A 61 -7.83 0.26 11.48
N PRO A 62 -8.20 0.60 12.72
CA PRO A 62 -9.46 0.16 13.32
C PRO A 62 -10.69 0.80 12.66
#